data_AF-A0A3R7VM57-F1
#
_entry.id   AF-A0A3R7VM57-F1
#
_cell.length_a   1.000
_cell.length_b   1.000
_cell.length_c   1.000
_cell.angle_alpha   90.00
_cell.angle_beta   90.00
_cell.angle_gamma   90.00
#
_symmetry.space_group_name_H-M   'P 1'
#
loop_
_entity.id
_entity.type
_entity.pdbx_description
1 polymer ?
#
loop_
_entity_poly.entity_id
_entity_poly.type
_entity_poly.pdbx_seq_one_letter_code
_entity_poly.pdbx_strand_id
1 'polypeptide(L)' 'MKKRKGFGQLIITIAFVYSALLCHFHASELRENGDMLKAILYWFFGATALAGAFRFKIAFWIERIIGKKNE' A
#
# COMPACT_ATOMS: atom_id res chain seq x y z
N MET A 1 13.55 2.46 23.58
CA MET A 1 14.17 1.36 22.78
C MET A 1 14.53 1.88 21.39
N LYS A 2 15.79 1.73 20.97
CA LYS A 2 16.40 2.33 19.76
C LYS A 2 15.86 1.67 18.47
N LYS A 3 14.69 2.08 17.98
CA LYS A 3 14.07 1.55 16.74
C LYS A 3 14.81 2.06 15.49
N ARG A 4 15.82 1.33 15.02
CA ARG A 4 16.35 1.45 13.64
C ARG A 4 15.38 0.83 12.62
N LYS A 5 14.11 1.27 12.60
CA LYS A 5 13.03 0.69 11.76
C LYS A 5 12.76 1.46 10.45
N GLY A 6 13.70 2.26 9.95
CA GLY A 6 13.46 3.11 8.77
C GLY A 6 13.60 2.38 7.42
N PHE A 7 14.69 1.61 7.24
CA PHE A 7 15.09 1.17 5.90
C PHE A 7 14.25 -0.01 5.37
N GLY A 8 14.01 -1.04 6.18
CA GLY A 8 13.15 -2.16 5.77
C GLY A 8 11.70 -1.74 5.55
N GLN A 9 11.20 -0.81 6.36
CA GLN A 9 9.86 -0.24 6.19
C GLN A 9 9.73 0.53 4.87
N LEU A 10 10.75 1.30 4.50
CA LEU A 10 10.80 2.02 3.24
C LEU A 10 10.80 1.05 2.05
N ILE A 11 11.62 0.00 2.08
CA ILE A 11 11.68 -1.02 1.02
C ILE A 11 10.33 -1.71 0.84
N ILE A 12 9.68 -2.13 1.93
CA ILE A 12 8.36 -2.78 1.88
C ILE A 12 7.30 -1.81 1.34
N THR A 13 7.35 -0.54 1.74
CA THR A 13 6.43 0.49 1.24
C THR A 13 6.60 0.70 -0.26
N ILE A 14 7.85 0.80 -0.74
CA ILE A 14 8.16 0.93 -2.18
C ILE A 14 7.69 -0.31 -2.95
N ALA A 15 7.89 -1.51 -2.41
CA ALA A 15 7.42 -2.75 -3.03
C ALA A 15 5.89 -2.76 -3.21
N PHE A 16 5.13 -2.38 -2.17
CA PHE A 16 3.66 -2.28 -2.28
C PHE A 16 3.21 -1.19 -3.25
N VAL A 17 3.87 -0.03 -3.28
CA VAL A 17 3.58 1.03 -4.25
C VAL A 17 3.86 0.56 -5.67
N TYR A 18 4.96 -0.15 -5.89
CA TYR A 18 5.31 -0.72 -7.19
C TYR A 18 4.30 -1.79 -7.64
N SER A 19 3.87 -2.67 -6.73
CA SER A 19 2.80 -3.63 -7.00
C SER A 19 1.47 -2.96 -7.36
N ALA A 20 1.11 -1.85 -6.69
CA ALA A 20 -0.10 -1.09 -7.01
C ALA A 20 0.00 -0.43 -8.39
N LEU A 21 1.16 0.15 -8.73
CA LEU A 21 1.42 0.73 -10.05
C LEU A 21 1.31 -0.32 -11.16
N LEU A 22 1.92 -1.48 -10.93
CA LEU A 22 1.93 -2.59 -11.88
C LEU A 22 0.51 -3.17 -12.07
N CYS A 23 -0.29 -3.27 -11.00
CA CYS A 23 -1.70 -3.62 -11.11
C CYS A 23 -2.52 -2.60 -11.91
N HIS A 24 -2.20 -1.30 -11.81
CA HIS A 24 -2.89 -0.27 -12.59
C HIS A 24 -2.57 -0.37 -14.08
N PHE A 25 -1.31 -0.60 -14.44
CA PHE A 25 -0.91 -0.87 -15.82
C PHE A 25 -1.57 -2.14 -16.38
N HIS A 26 -1.52 -3.24 -15.63
CA HIS A 26 -2.19 -4.48 -16.03
C HIS A 26 -3.71 -4.29 -16.19
N ALA A 27 -4.36 -3.59 -15.25
CA ALA A 27 -5.80 -3.28 -15.36
C ALA A 27 -6.11 -2.45 -16.61
N SER A 28 -5.23 -1.52 -16.99
CA SER A 28 -5.39 -0.71 -18.21
C SER A 28 -5.26 -1.56 -19.47
N GLU A 29 -4.28 -2.47 -19.53
CA GLU A 29 -4.13 -3.42 -20.65
C GLU A 29 -5.32 -4.38 -20.77
N LEU A 30 -5.82 -4.92 -19.65
CA LEU A 30 -6.96 -5.84 -19.67
C LEU A 30 -8.26 -5.13 -20.03
N ARG A 31 -8.40 -3.85 -19.67
CA ARG A 31 -9.52 -3.01 -20.07
C ARG A 31 -9.53 -2.78 -21.58
N GLU A 32 -8.36 -2.60 -22.20
CA GLU A 32 -8.23 -2.46 -23.65
C GLU A 32 -8.50 -3.77 -24.39
N ASN A 33 -8.14 -4.91 -23.79
CA ASN A 33 -8.46 -6.26 -24.30
C ASN A 33 -9.93 -6.71 -24.06
N GLY A 34 -10.78 -5.87 -23.46
CA GLY A 34 -12.22 -6.14 -23.27
C GLY A 34 -12.58 -7.00 -22.05
N ASP A 35 -11.61 -7.35 -21.20
CA ASP A 35 -11.78 -8.25 -20.06
C ASP A 35 -12.07 -7.45 -18.76
N MET A 36 -13.25 -6.81 -18.72
CA MET A 36 -13.64 -5.87 -17.65
C MET A 36 -13.61 -6.47 -16.22
N LEU A 37 -13.99 -7.74 -16.06
CA LEU A 37 -14.02 -8.41 -14.75
C LEU A 37 -12.62 -8.50 -14.14
N LYS A 38 -11.63 -8.88 -14.95
CA LYS A 38 -10.24 -8.97 -14.51
C LYS A 38 -9.64 -7.58 -14.27
N ALA A 39 -9.99 -6.58 -15.09
CA ALA A 39 -9.56 -5.20 -14.86
C ALA A 39 -10.05 -4.66 -13.51
N ILE A 40 -11.30 -4.93 -13.13
CA ILE A 40 -11.86 -4.56 -11.82
C ILE A 40 -11.14 -5.28 -10.67
N LEU A 41 -10.88 -6.58 -10.82
CA LEU A 41 -10.14 -7.35 -9.80
C LEU A 41 -8.71 -6.84 -9.61
N TYR A 42 -8.01 -6.52 -10.71
CA TYR A 42 -6.67 -5.92 -10.64
C TYR A 42 -6.69 -4.53 -10.00
N TRP A 43 -7.73 -3.74 -10.25
CA TRP A 43 -7.88 -2.43 -9.63
C TRP A 43 -8.13 -2.56 -8.12
N PHE A 44 -8.96 -3.53 -7.71
CA PHE A 44 -9.19 -3.86 -6.30
C PHE A 44 -7.90 -4.35 -5.61
N PHE A 45 -7.11 -5.18 -6.28
CA PHE A 45 -5.84 -5.67 -5.77
C PHE A 45 -4.82 -4.53 -5.63
N GLY A 46 -4.76 -3.63 -6.61
CA GLY A 46 -3.94 -2.42 -6.57
C GLY A 46 -4.32 -1.48 -5.41
N ALA A 47 -5.62 -1.29 -5.18
CA ALA A 47 -6.11 -0.51 -4.04
C ALA A 47 -5.73 -1.14 -2.69
N THR A 48 -5.84 -2.48 -2.59
CA THR A 48 -5.47 -3.23 -1.39
C THR A 48 -3.97 -3.16 -1.12
N ALA A 49 -3.13 -3.22 -2.17
CA ALA A 49 -1.69 -3.03 -2.07
C ALA A 49 -1.34 -1.62 -1.56
N LEU A 50 -2.06 -0.60 -2.02
CA LEU A 50 -1.91 0.78 -1.56
C LEU A 50 -2.29 0.94 -0.07
N ALA A 51 -3.35 0.29 0.37
CA ALA A 51 -3.74 0.24 1.78
C ALA A 51 -2.68 -0.49 2.64
N GLY A 52 -2.06 -1.54 2.11
CA GLY A 52 -0.93 -2.24 2.71
C GLY A 52 0.29 -1.33 2.92
N ALA A 53 0.64 -0.51 1.91
CA ALA A 53 1.69 0.50 2.02
C ALA A 53 1.40 1.52 3.14
N PHE A 54 0.13 1.88 3.33
CA PHE A 54 -0.30 2.84 4.35
C PHE A 54 -0.26 2.29 5.78
N ARG A 55 -0.23 0.96 5.98
CA ARG A 55 -0.30 0.33 7.31
C ARG A 55 0.80 0.81 8.25
N PHE A 56 2.00 1.05 7.74
CA PHE A 56 3.11 1.58 8.53
C PHE A 56 2.94 3.06 8.91
N LYS A 57 2.38 3.87 8.01
CA LYS A 57 2.07 5.28 8.26
C LYS A 57 0.94 5.42 9.28
N ILE A 58 -0.06 4.55 9.21
CA ILE A 58 -1.17 4.46 10.15
C ILE A 58 -0.66 4.03 11.54
N ALA A 59 0.21 3.02 11.63
CA ALA A 59 0.80 2.60 12.90
C ALA A 59 1.59 3.74 13.57
N PHE A 60 2.37 4.51 12.79
CA PHE A 60 3.07 5.69 13.30
C PHE A 60 2.10 6.78 13.79
N TRP A 61 1.03 7.04 13.04
CA TRP A 61 0.03 8.05 13.41
C TRP A 61 -0.77 7.65 14.65
N ILE A 62 -1.11 6.36 14.80
CA ILE A 62 -1.78 5.79 15.96
C ILE A 62 -0.85 5.83 17.18
N GLU A 63 0.41 5.39 17.08
CA GLU A 63 1.37 5.51 18.19
C GLU A 63 1.52 6.98 18.63
N ARG A 64 1.49 7.94 17.69
CA ARG A 64 1.58 9.38 17.98
C ARG A 64 0.32 9.94 18.66
N ILE A 65 -0.86 9.41 18.37
CA ILE A 65 -2.14 9.87 18.96
C ILE A 65 -2.39 9.22 20.31
N ILE A 66 -2.21 7.90 20.41
CA ILE A 66 -2.42 7.15 21.65
C ILE A 66 -1.28 7.40 22.64
N GLY A 67 -0.03 7.49 22.17
CA GLY A 67 1.12 7.79 23.02
C GLY A 67 1.07 9.17 23.67
N LYS A 68 0.33 10.12 23.09
CA LYS A 68 0.11 11.46 23.67
C LYS A 68 -0.93 11.51 24.79
N LYS A 69 -1.63 10.41 25.07
CA LYS A 69 -2.68 10.37 26.10
C LYS A 69 -2.18 9.92 27.48
N ASN A 70 -0.91 9.48 27.56
CA ASN A 70 -0.26 8.97 28.78
C ASN A 70 0.97 9.80 29.19
N GLU A 71 1.07 11.05 28.75
CA GLU A 71 2.05 12.03 29.25
C GLU A 71 1.31 13.27 29.79
#